data_AF-A0A2P5LZD7-F1
#
_entry.id   AF-A0A2P5LZD7-F1
#
_cell.length_a   1.000
_cell.length_b   1.000
_cell.length_c   1.000
_cell.angle_alpha   90.00
_cell.angle_beta   90.00
_cell.angle_gamma   90.00
#
_symmetry.space_group_name_H-M   'P 1'
#
loop_
_entity.id
_entity.type
_entity.pdbx_description
1 polymer ?
#
loop_
_entity_poly.entity_id
_entity_poly.type
_entity_poly.pdbx_seq_one_letter_code
_entity_poly.pdbx_strand_id
1 'polypeptide(L)'
;MTKPFELLLWQKRQATIIYHFTTLAFLKEIQKRFNALVTETETVLGEALDSGRDHYLEDPRWGHRNTADNWANSGPWSAMKDTQKGFAISVAQRAFEVYFGTGFNYLERMFSEYSTLWMSHEQETKFNKAFKALCEFAAPMDKIIRNRQIDYWYYSYWWQTYGYLFPRVPKFKVHTDIECESGQVPPRTGVYVAQNDPNAGLQFGWTGSYQGYYDPLPDSQTFNELGLHAIEYIGRDNMWFNEAKMAEFCMLPQYRGILTYDDPPKPGNGATIARAADISRPCQWY
;
A
#
# COMPACT_ATOMS: atom_id res chain seq x y z
N MET A 1 -27.63 -29.49 7.89
CA MET A 1 -26.91 -28.23 8.14
C MET A 1 -25.56 -28.32 7.46
N THR A 2 -25.34 -27.51 6.42
CA THR A 2 -24.02 -27.33 5.80
C THR A 2 -23.05 -26.78 6.83
N LYS A 3 -21.85 -27.35 6.91
CA LYS A 3 -20.81 -26.88 7.83
C LYS A 3 -20.48 -25.42 7.48
N PRO A 4 -20.41 -24.50 8.45
CA PRO A 4 -20.08 -23.10 8.17
C PRO A 4 -18.68 -23.01 7.53
N PHE A 5 -18.53 -22.10 6.56
CA PHE A 5 -17.23 -21.81 5.96
C PHE A 5 -16.30 -21.21 7.01
N GLU A 6 -15.17 -21.87 7.27
CA GLU A 6 -14.21 -21.46 8.29
C GLU A 6 -12.91 -20.97 7.65
N LEU A 7 -12.54 -19.73 7.95
CA LEU A 7 -11.25 -19.17 7.51
C LEU A 7 -10.08 -19.93 8.15
N LEU A 8 -9.08 -20.23 7.33
CA LEU A 8 -7.77 -20.67 7.77
C LEU A 8 -7.08 -19.57 8.59
N LEU A 9 -6.13 -19.93 9.46
CA LEU A 9 -5.45 -18.97 10.33
C LEU A 9 -4.81 -17.81 9.55
N TRP A 10 -4.16 -18.10 8.43
CA TRP A 10 -3.53 -17.08 7.60
C TRP A 10 -4.55 -16.17 6.90
N GLN A 11 -5.72 -16.69 6.52
CA GLN A 11 -6.81 -15.88 5.97
C GLN A 11 -7.36 -14.94 7.05
N LYS A 12 -7.47 -15.39 8.30
CA LYS A 12 -7.83 -14.52 9.43
C LYS A 12 -6.80 -13.42 9.65
N ARG A 13 -5.49 -13.72 9.53
CA ARG A 13 -4.41 -12.72 9.58
C ARG A 13 -4.55 -11.70 8.46
N GLN A 14 -4.79 -12.14 7.22
CA GLN A 14 -5.05 -11.23 6.10
C GLN A 14 -6.27 -10.34 6.35
N ALA A 15 -7.41 -10.91 6.72
CA ALA A 15 -8.61 -10.15 7.04
C ALA A 15 -8.34 -9.10 8.12
N THR A 16 -7.60 -9.45 9.17
CA THR A 16 -7.20 -8.53 10.24
C THR A 16 -6.41 -7.34 9.71
N ILE A 17 -5.41 -7.60 8.87
CA ILE A 17 -4.56 -6.57 8.25
C ILE A 17 -5.38 -5.68 7.32
N ILE A 18 -6.22 -6.29 6.47
CA ILE A 18 -7.07 -5.53 5.54
C ILE A 18 -8.00 -4.61 6.32
N TYR A 19 -8.75 -5.14 7.29
CA TYR A 19 -9.67 -4.33 8.08
C TYR A 19 -8.95 -3.21 8.83
N HIS A 20 -7.76 -3.47 9.39
CA HIS A 20 -6.98 -2.45 10.07
C HIS A 20 -6.69 -1.24 9.16
N PHE A 21 -6.14 -1.51 7.97
CA PHE A 21 -5.74 -0.47 7.03
C PHE A 21 -6.90 0.18 6.28
N THR A 22 -8.08 -0.42 6.26
CA THR A 22 -9.28 0.16 5.65
C THR A 22 -10.17 0.92 6.65
N THR A 23 -9.81 0.95 7.94
CA THR A 23 -10.57 1.69 8.95
C THR A 23 -10.52 3.20 8.74
N LEU A 24 -11.60 3.89 9.15
CA LEU A 24 -11.62 5.35 9.25
C LEU A 24 -10.57 5.87 10.25
N ALA A 25 -10.29 5.11 11.32
CA ALA A 25 -9.28 5.49 12.31
C ALA A 25 -7.88 5.57 11.69
N PHE A 26 -7.50 4.58 10.88
CA PHE A 26 -6.23 4.57 10.17
C PHE A 26 -6.13 5.74 9.18
N LEU A 27 -7.18 6.00 8.39
CA LEU A 27 -7.24 7.15 7.48
C LEU A 27 -7.06 8.49 8.22
N LYS A 28 -7.72 8.66 9.38
CA LYS A 28 -7.58 9.88 10.21
C LYS A 28 -6.18 10.05 10.78
N GLU A 29 -5.49 8.95 11.10
CA GLU A 29 -4.10 9.00 11.56
C GLU A 29 -3.15 9.43 10.43
N ILE A 30 -3.35 8.94 9.19
CA ILE A 30 -2.62 9.45 8.02
C ILE A 30 -2.89 10.94 7.83
N GLN A 31 -4.16 11.36 7.85
CA GLN A 31 -4.56 12.77 7.72
C GLN A 31 -3.90 13.65 8.78
N LYS A 32 -3.88 13.20 10.04
CA LYS A 32 -3.24 13.93 11.14
C LYS A 32 -1.74 14.13 10.89
N ARG A 33 -1.03 13.07 10.49
CA ARG A 33 0.41 13.13 10.19
C ARG A 33 0.71 14.02 8.99
N PHE A 34 -0.12 13.94 7.95
CA PHE A 34 -0.01 14.81 6.79
C PHE A 34 -0.26 16.28 7.14
N ASN A 35 -1.28 16.57 7.96
CA ASN A 35 -1.54 17.94 8.43
C ASN A 35 -0.37 18.50 9.24
N ALA A 36 0.27 17.67 10.08
CA ALA A 36 1.47 18.09 10.80
C ALA A 36 2.62 18.43 9.84
N LEU A 37 2.83 17.64 8.79
CA LEU A 37 3.82 17.93 7.74
C LEU A 37 3.49 19.25 7.02
N VAL A 38 2.22 19.48 6.66
CA VAL A 38 1.77 20.73 6.04
C VAL A 38 2.10 21.94 6.94
N THR A 39 1.77 21.88 8.23
CA THR A 39 2.06 22.97 9.18
C THR A 39 3.56 23.20 9.36
N GLU A 40 4.36 22.14 9.41
CA GLU A 40 5.82 22.26 9.45
C GLU A 40 6.36 22.92 8.18
N THR A 41 5.85 22.55 7.01
CA THR A 41 6.18 23.19 5.74
C THR A 41 5.80 24.67 5.73
N GLU A 42 4.61 25.05 6.21
CA GLU A 42 4.20 26.47 6.34
C GLU A 42 5.19 27.25 7.20
N THR A 43 5.63 26.66 8.31
CA THR A 43 6.58 27.29 9.23
C THR A 43 7.93 27.52 8.55
N VAL A 44 8.51 26.48 7.95
CA VAL A 44 9.83 26.55 7.31
C VAL A 44 9.81 27.49 6.11
N LEU A 45 8.70 27.53 5.36
CA LEU A 45 8.52 28.42 4.23
C LEU A 45 8.45 29.88 4.68
N GLY A 46 7.71 30.17 5.76
CA GLY A 46 7.68 31.49 6.38
C GLY A 46 9.06 31.94 6.85
N GLU A 47 9.81 31.07 7.54
CA GLU A 47 11.20 31.36 7.93
C GLU A 47 12.11 31.64 6.73
N ALA A 48 11.94 30.95 5.61
CA ALA A 48 12.74 31.16 4.41
C ALA A 48 12.46 32.52 3.78
N LEU A 49 11.18 32.91 3.71
CA LEU A 49 10.74 34.21 3.21
C LEU A 49 11.18 35.36 4.13
N ASP A 50 10.96 35.24 5.44
CA ASP A 50 11.29 36.28 6.43
C ASP A 50 12.81 36.51 6.54
N SER A 51 13.61 35.43 6.44
CA SER A 51 15.07 35.53 6.45
C SER A 51 15.67 36.03 5.15
N GLY A 52 14.88 36.12 4.06
CA GLY A 52 15.37 36.47 2.74
C GLY A 52 16.47 35.51 2.24
N ARG A 53 16.43 34.23 2.66
CA ARG A 53 17.48 33.22 2.38
C ARG A 53 17.79 33.09 0.89
N ASP A 54 16.74 33.20 0.09
CA ASP A 54 16.77 33.21 -1.37
C ASP A 54 17.69 34.30 -1.97
N HIS A 55 17.87 35.44 -1.28
CA HIS A 55 18.79 36.49 -1.75
C HIS A 55 20.25 36.03 -1.76
N TYR A 56 20.62 35.02 -0.97
CA TYR A 56 21.97 34.46 -0.94
C TYR A 56 22.18 33.34 -1.97
N LEU A 57 21.13 32.94 -2.69
CA LEU A 57 21.18 31.96 -3.77
C LEU A 57 21.17 32.72 -5.09
N GLU A 58 22.34 33.12 -5.57
CA GLU A 58 22.49 33.89 -6.81
C GLU A 58 22.93 32.98 -7.97
N ASP A 59 22.21 33.04 -9.09
CA ASP A 59 22.61 32.40 -10.34
C ASP A 59 23.19 33.47 -11.29
N PRO A 60 24.41 33.28 -11.85
CA PRO A 60 25.05 34.27 -12.71
C PRO A 60 24.24 34.68 -13.95
N ARG A 61 23.28 33.85 -14.38
CA ARG A 61 22.43 34.10 -15.55
C ARG A 61 21.05 34.66 -15.18
N TRP A 62 20.56 34.39 -13.97
CA TRP A 62 19.17 34.69 -13.58
C TRP A 62 19.04 35.62 -12.36
N GLY A 63 20.15 35.99 -11.70
CA GLY A 63 20.15 36.82 -10.49
C GLY A 63 19.76 36.04 -9.24
N HIS A 64 19.21 36.72 -8.24
CA HIS A 64 18.70 36.08 -7.02
C HIS A 64 17.59 35.07 -7.35
N ARG A 65 17.71 33.86 -6.82
CA ARG A 65 16.73 32.80 -7.03
C ARG A 65 15.58 32.98 -6.04
N ASN A 66 14.35 33.09 -6.55
CA ASN A 66 13.12 33.17 -5.74
C ASN A 66 12.53 31.78 -5.48
N THR A 67 13.34 30.83 -4.98
CA THR A 67 12.94 29.43 -4.79
C THR A 67 11.81 29.24 -3.78
N ALA A 68 11.80 29.97 -2.67
CA ALA A 68 10.75 29.93 -1.65
C ALA A 68 9.44 30.51 -2.19
N ASP A 69 9.51 31.68 -2.83
CA ASP A 69 8.33 32.35 -3.40
C ASP A 69 7.75 31.55 -4.57
N ASN A 70 8.60 30.96 -5.41
CA ASN A 70 8.16 30.01 -6.43
C ASN A 70 7.47 28.82 -5.78
N TRP A 71 8.06 28.18 -4.76
CA TRP A 71 7.45 27.02 -4.12
C TRP A 71 6.10 27.36 -3.46
N ALA A 72 5.99 28.52 -2.81
CA ALA A 72 4.77 29.05 -2.20
C ALA A 72 3.65 29.31 -3.23
N ASN A 73 4.01 29.84 -4.40
CA ASN A 73 3.07 30.26 -5.44
C ASN A 73 2.93 29.24 -6.58
N SER A 74 3.54 28.06 -6.48
CA SER A 74 3.54 27.04 -7.54
C SER A 74 2.86 25.72 -7.16
N GLY A 75 3.08 24.71 -8.00
CA GLY A 75 2.44 23.40 -7.94
C GLY A 75 2.64 22.62 -6.63
N PRO A 76 3.82 22.61 -5.98
CA PRO A 76 4.03 21.78 -4.79
C PRO A 76 3.14 22.18 -3.60
N TRP A 77 3.04 23.49 -3.31
CA TRP A 77 2.22 23.97 -2.20
C TRP A 77 0.73 23.71 -2.45
N SER A 78 0.25 24.06 -3.63
CA SER A 78 -1.13 23.79 -4.04
C SER A 78 -1.45 22.29 -4.01
N ALA A 79 -0.54 21.44 -4.48
CA ALA A 79 -0.70 19.99 -4.42
C ALA A 79 -0.79 19.46 -2.98
N MET A 80 -0.03 20.03 -2.04
CA MET A 80 -0.17 19.67 -0.61
C MET A 80 -1.54 20.06 -0.06
N LYS A 81 -2.05 21.26 -0.36
CA LYS A 81 -3.37 21.70 0.08
C LYS A 81 -4.49 20.90 -0.57
N ASP A 82 -4.35 20.54 -1.84
CA ASP A 82 -5.30 19.66 -2.53
C ASP A 82 -5.30 18.25 -1.93
N THR A 83 -4.14 17.73 -1.55
CA THR A 83 -4.06 16.45 -0.83
C THR A 83 -4.71 16.53 0.55
N GLN A 84 -4.50 17.63 1.28
CA GLN A 84 -5.15 17.89 2.57
C GLN A 84 -6.68 17.91 2.43
N LYS A 85 -7.19 18.59 1.39
CA LYS A 85 -8.61 18.59 1.03
C LYS A 85 -9.09 17.19 0.63
N GLY A 86 -8.29 16.45 -0.12
CA GLY A 86 -8.53 15.06 -0.50
C GLY A 86 -8.77 14.16 0.71
N PHE A 87 -7.95 14.29 1.77
CA PHE A 87 -8.20 13.55 3.02
C PHE A 87 -9.53 13.91 3.68
N ALA A 88 -9.90 15.19 3.71
CA ALA A 88 -11.19 15.62 4.27
C ALA A 88 -12.36 15.02 3.48
N ILE A 89 -12.26 15.00 2.15
CA ILE A 89 -13.24 14.34 1.27
C ILE A 89 -13.28 12.85 1.58
N SER A 90 -12.14 12.16 1.59
CA SER A 90 -12.06 10.71 1.86
C SER A 90 -12.67 10.33 3.22
N VAL A 91 -12.47 11.15 4.25
CA VAL A 91 -13.09 10.97 5.57
C VAL A 91 -14.61 11.11 5.50
N ALA A 92 -15.13 12.15 4.84
CA ALA A 92 -16.56 12.37 4.69
C ALA A 92 -17.22 11.25 3.87
N GLN A 93 -16.55 10.80 2.81
CA GLN A 93 -17.03 9.79 1.88
C GLN A 93 -17.04 8.37 2.46
N ARG A 94 -16.40 8.14 3.63
CA ARG A 94 -16.54 6.87 4.36
C ARG A 94 -17.98 6.52 4.73
N ALA A 95 -18.81 7.52 5.01
CA ALA A 95 -20.22 7.30 5.34
C ALA A 95 -21.04 6.72 4.17
N PHE A 96 -20.54 6.89 2.94
CA PHE A 96 -21.14 6.37 1.71
C PHE A 96 -20.38 5.14 1.19
N GLU A 97 -19.54 4.53 2.03
CA GLU A 97 -18.73 3.37 1.68
C GLU A 97 -17.81 3.58 0.46
N VAL A 98 -17.31 4.80 0.26
CA VAL A 98 -16.37 5.12 -0.82
C VAL A 98 -14.94 5.10 -0.27
N TYR A 99 -14.03 4.48 -1.02
CA TYR A 99 -12.62 4.27 -0.65
C TYR A 99 -11.69 4.94 -1.66
N PHE A 100 -10.73 5.72 -1.15
CA PHE A 100 -9.70 6.37 -1.95
C PHE A 100 -8.32 6.04 -1.42
N GLY A 101 -7.34 5.95 -2.33
CA GLY A 101 -5.94 6.03 -1.95
C GLY A 101 -5.56 7.44 -1.49
N THR A 102 -4.36 7.59 -0.91
CA THR A 102 -3.82 8.86 -0.42
C THR A 102 -3.46 9.83 -1.55
N GLY A 103 -3.07 9.32 -2.71
CA GLY A 103 -2.52 10.12 -3.80
C GLY A 103 -1.05 10.54 -3.59
N PHE A 104 -0.34 10.00 -2.59
CA PHE A 104 1.03 10.41 -2.27
C PHE A 104 2.03 10.26 -3.42
N ASN A 105 1.83 9.31 -4.34
CA ASN A 105 2.68 9.17 -5.54
C ASN A 105 2.69 10.45 -6.39
N TYR A 106 1.56 11.18 -6.43
CA TYR A 106 1.48 12.46 -7.15
C TYR A 106 2.29 13.53 -6.43
N LEU A 107 2.18 13.61 -5.10
CA LEU A 107 2.99 14.53 -4.29
C LEU A 107 4.48 14.24 -4.37
N GLU A 108 4.88 12.97 -4.31
CA GLU A 108 6.28 12.57 -4.44
C GLU A 108 6.86 13.01 -5.78
N ARG A 109 6.10 12.81 -6.86
CA ARG A 109 6.48 13.30 -8.19
C ARG A 109 6.59 14.83 -8.21
N MET A 110 5.60 15.54 -7.68
CA MET A 110 5.63 17.00 -7.58
C MET A 110 6.84 17.50 -6.78
N PHE A 111 7.21 16.86 -5.67
CA PHE A 111 8.41 17.24 -4.92
C PHE A 111 9.70 16.92 -5.67
N SER A 112 9.74 15.85 -6.47
CA SER A 112 10.92 15.53 -7.29
C SER A 112 11.14 16.48 -8.46
N GLU A 113 10.06 17.06 -9.01
CA GLU A 113 10.11 17.97 -10.16
C GLU A 113 10.43 19.42 -9.75
N TYR A 114 10.14 19.80 -8.50
CA TYR A 114 10.35 21.16 -8.00
C TYR A 114 11.49 21.23 -6.98
N SER A 115 12.32 22.25 -7.11
CA SER A 115 13.48 22.43 -6.25
C SER A 115 13.11 22.77 -4.81
N THR A 116 13.65 22.02 -3.86
CA THR A 116 13.60 22.22 -2.40
C THR A 116 14.66 23.18 -1.85
N LEU A 117 15.44 23.83 -2.74
CA LEU A 117 16.61 24.66 -2.39
C LEU A 117 16.32 25.89 -1.53
N TRP A 118 15.06 26.15 -1.18
CA TRP A 118 14.65 27.15 -0.19
C TRP A 118 14.77 26.65 1.26
N MET A 119 14.86 25.34 1.47
CA MET A 119 15.15 24.73 2.78
C MET A 119 16.66 24.71 3.04
N SER A 120 17.07 24.80 4.31
CA SER A 120 18.43 24.39 4.69
C SER A 120 18.59 22.86 4.50
N HIS A 121 19.82 22.38 4.40
CA HIS A 121 20.07 20.94 4.24
C HIS A 121 19.46 20.10 5.38
N GLU A 122 19.50 20.61 6.62
CA GLU A 122 18.88 19.96 7.77
C GLU A 122 17.36 19.93 7.67
N GLN A 123 16.74 21.04 7.28
CA GLN A 123 15.29 21.16 7.09
C GLN A 123 14.80 20.22 5.98
N GLU A 124 15.50 20.19 4.84
CA GLU A 124 15.19 19.31 3.72
C GLU A 124 15.32 17.84 4.12
N THR A 125 16.40 17.47 4.81
CA THR A 125 16.62 16.11 5.30
C THR A 125 15.50 15.68 6.24
N LYS A 126 15.08 16.56 7.16
CA LYS A 126 13.99 16.31 8.09
C LYS A 126 12.66 16.15 7.36
N PHE A 127 12.34 17.05 6.43
CA PHE A 127 11.14 17.00 5.61
C PHE A 127 11.07 15.71 4.79
N ASN A 128 12.13 15.38 4.04
CA ASN A 128 12.18 14.17 3.21
C ASN A 128 12.03 12.90 4.06
N LYS A 129 12.65 12.86 5.25
CA LYS A 129 12.49 11.74 6.19
C LYS A 129 11.06 11.62 6.70
N ALA A 130 10.44 12.73 7.08
CA ALA A 130 9.07 12.75 7.58
C ALA A 130 8.06 12.34 6.50
N PHE A 131 8.21 12.89 5.29
CA PHE A 131 7.36 12.55 4.14
C PHE A 131 7.52 11.08 3.74
N LYS A 132 8.76 10.58 3.64
CA LYS A 132 9.02 9.17 3.34
C LYS A 132 8.38 8.24 4.38
N ALA A 133 8.55 8.53 5.67
CA ALA A 133 7.94 7.74 6.74
C ALA A 133 6.40 7.75 6.67
N LEU A 134 5.81 8.89 6.26
CA LEU A 134 4.37 9.00 6.04
C LEU A 134 3.91 8.16 4.84
N CYS A 135 4.63 8.19 3.72
CA CYS A 135 4.36 7.36 2.55
C CYS A 135 4.45 5.86 2.91
N GLU A 136 5.50 5.44 3.61
CA GLU A 136 5.68 4.06 4.08
C GLU A 136 4.55 3.62 5.03
N PHE A 137 4.13 4.51 5.93
CA PHE A 137 3.01 4.25 6.83
C PHE A 137 1.69 4.06 6.08
N ALA A 138 1.41 4.87 5.05
CA ALA A 138 0.17 4.79 4.28
C ALA A 138 0.16 3.71 3.19
N ALA A 139 1.33 3.23 2.75
CA ALA A 139 1.48 2.30 1.64
C ALA A 139 0.58 1.05 1.70
N PRO A 140 0.35 0.40 2.87
CA PRO A 140 -0.56 -0.74 2.93
C PRO A 140 -2.00 -0.39 2.52
N MET A 141 -2.51 0.74 2.99
CA MET A 141 -3.85 1.22 2.62
C MET A 141 -3.94 1.49 1.13
N ASP A 142 -2.95 2.17 0.55
CA ASP A 142 -2.91 2.44 -0.89
C ASP A 142 -2.87 1.17 -1.72
N LYS A 143 -2.07 0.18 -1.30
CA LYS A 143 -1.98 -1.12 -1.98
C LYS A 143 -3.32 -1.85 -1.95
N ILE A 144 -3.98 -1.89 -0.78
CA ILE A 144 -5.29 -2.53 -0.61
C ILE A 144 -6.35 -1.81 -1.45
N ILE A 145 -6.43 -0.48 -1.39
CA ILE A 145 -7.51 0.27 -2.05
C ILE A 145 -7.27 0.39 -3.56
N ARG A 146 -6.04 0.67 -4.01
CA ARG A 146 -5.77 0.94 -5.43
C ARG A 146 -5.40 -0.30 -6.23
N ASN A 147 -4.52 -1.15 -5.68
CA ASN A 147 -3.96 -2.26 -6.44
C ASN A 147 -4.74 -3.56 -6.28
N ARG A 148 -5.54 -3.71 -5.19
CA ARG A 148 -6.58 -4.72 -4.87
C ARG A 148 -6.26 -6.21 -5.05
N GLN A 149 -5.54 -6.58 -6.10
CA GLN A 149 -4.78 -7.82 -6.25
C GLN A 149 -3.49 -7.68 -5.45
N ILE A 150 -3.53 -8.20 -4.24
CA ILE A 150 -2.40 -8.18 -3.31
C ILE A 150 -1.78 -9.56 -3.31
N ASP A 151 -0.52 -9.63 -3.73
CA ASP A 151 0.27 -10.85 -3.64
C ASP A 151 0.45 -11.30 -2.18
N TYR A 152 0.75 -12.59 -2.03
CA TYR A 152 0.98 -13.15 -0.71
C TYR A 152 2.24 -12.61 -0.04
N TRP A 153 3.19 -12.05 -0.81
CA TRP A 153 4.38 -11.38 -0.29
C TRP A 153 4.02 -10.20 0.60
N TYR A 154 3.18 -9.27 0.12
CA TYR A 154 2.75 -8.12 0.91
C TYR A 154 1.99 -8.53 2.17
N TYR A 155 1.10 -9.52 2.08
CA TYR A 155 0.39 -9.99 3.27
C TYR A 155 1.33 -10.58 4.33
N SER A 156 2.32 -11.34 3.89
CA SER A 156 3.31 -11.93 4.78
C SER A 156 4.20 -10.85 5.41
N TYR A 157 4.65 -9.89 4.60
CA TYR A 157 5.40 -8.72 5.05
C TYR A 157 4.61 -7.92 6.10
N TRP A 158 3.38 -7.51 5.79
CA TRP A 158 2.55 -6.74 6.70
C TRP A 158 2.21 -7.49 7.98
N TRP A 159 2.01 -8.81 7.93
CA TRP A 159 1.80 -9.58 9.16
C TRP A 159 3.06 -9.59 10.04
N GLN A 160 4.26 -9.70 9.46
CA GLN A 160 5.50 -9.59 10.23
C GLN A 160 5.70 -8.18 10.81
N THR A 161 5.37 -7.14 10.03
CA THR A 161 5.55 -5.76 10.46
C THR A 161 4.50 -5.31 11.48
N TYR A 162 3.24 -5.71 11.33
CA TYR A 162 2.10 -5.16 12.09
C TYR A 162 1.36 -6.19 12.93
N GLY A 163 1.70 -7.47 12.83
CA GLY A 163 1.03 -8.54 13.58
C GLY A 163 1.10 -8.35 15.10
N TYR A 164 2.13 -7.66 15.60
CA TYR A 164 2.28 -7.31 17.02
C TYR A 164 1.13 -6.43 17.56
N LEU A 165 0.45 -5.67 16.68
CA LEU A 165 -0.73 -4.86 17.03
C LEU A 165 -1.95 -5.73 17.39
N PHE A 166 -1.90 -7.03 17.09
CA PHE A 166 -2.99 -7.98 17.30
C PHE A 166 -2.53 -9.15 18.17
N PRO A 167 -2.46 -8.98 19.51
CA PRO A 167 -2.05 -10.05 20.43
C PRO A 167 -2.88 -11.33 20.28
N ARG A 168 -4.12 -11.18 19.81
CA ARG A 168 -4.98 -12.28 19.39
C ARG A 168 -5.63 -11.94 18.06
N VAL A 169 -5.58 -12.89 17.12
CA VAL A 169 -6.32 -12.78 15.86
C VAL A 169 -7.83 -12.74 16.15
N PRO A 170 -8.56 -11.73 15.66
CA PRO A 170 -10.02 -11.64 15.82
C PRO A 170 -10.76 -12.88 15.32
N LYS A 171 -11.97 -13.06 15.84
CA LYS A 171 -12.90 -14.06 15.31
C LYS A 171 -13.61 -13.46 14.11
N PHE A 172 -13.68 -14.23 13.04
CA PHE A 172 -14.35 -13.86 11.80
C PHE A 172 -15.48 -14.84 11.52
N LYS A 173 -16.58 -14.33 10.96
CA LYS A 173 -17.67 -15.11 10.40
C LYS A 173 -17.73 -14.79 8.90
N VAL A 174 -17.70 -15.81 8.06
CA VAL A 174 -17.91 -15.66 6.63
C VAL A 174 -19.41 -15.67 6.36
N HIS A 175 -19.87 -14.71 5.57
CA HIS A 175 -21.27 -14.57 5.17
C HIS A 175 -21.47 -15.26 3.83
N THR A 176 -21.65 -16.58 3.86
CA THR A 176 -21.89 -17.38 2.64
C THR A 176 -23.25 -17.12 2.00
N ASP A 177 -24.08 -16.26 2.61
CA ASP A 177 -25.32 -15.73 2.03
C ASP A 177 -25.08 -14.54 1.09
N ILE A 178 -23.85 -14.01 1.07
CA ILE A 178 -23.42 -12.92 0.20
C ILE A 178 -22.47 -13.54 -0.84
N GLU A 179 -22.82 -13.40 -2.11
CA GLU A 179 -22.05 -13.95 -3.21
C GLU A 179 -21.87 -12.90 -4.30
N CYS A 180 -20.72 -12.93 -4.97
CA CYS A 180 -20.47 -12.16 -6.18
C CYS A 180 -19.30 -12.74 -6.98
N GLU A 181 -19.16 -12.29 -8.22
CA GLU A 181 -18.11 -12.76 -9.13
C GLU A 181 -17.01 -11.71 -9.31
N SER A 182 -15.80 -12.14 -9.62
CA SER A 182 -14.77 -11.24 -10.16
C SER A 182 -15.31 -10.46 -11.37
N GLY A 183 -14.98 -9.17 -11.45
CA GLY A 183 -15.51 -8.23 -12.44
C GLY A 183 -16.85 -7.59 -12.06
N GLN A 184 -17.46 -7.96 -10.93
CA GLN A 184 -18.71 -7.35 -10.44
C GLN A 184 -18.47 -6.41 -9.26
N VAL A 185 -19.35 -5.41 -9.14
CA VAL A 185 -19.41 -4.55 -7.95
C VAL A 185 -19.89 -5.40 -6.78
N PRO A 186 -19.17 -5.42 -5.65
CA PRO A 186 -19.57 -6.23 -4.51
C PRO A 186 -20.93 -5.77 -3.96
N PRO A 187 -21.79 -6.70 -3.51
CA PRO A 187 -23.11 -6.37 -2.95
C PRO A 187 -23.02 -5.71 -1.56
N ARG A 188 -21.89 -5.86 -0.87
CA ARG A 188 -21.60 -5.20 0.43
C ARG A 188 -20.14 -4.76 0.54
N THR A 189 -19.87 -3.78 1.38
CA THR A 189 -18.49 -3.39 1.68
C THR A 189 -17.87 -4.34 2.70
N GLY A 190 -16.67 -4.83 2.42
CA GLY A 190 -16.00 -5.78 3.30
C GLY A 190 -14.82 -6.51 2.67
N VAL A 191 -14.38 -7.55 3.37
CA VAL A 191 -13.33 -8.44 2.92
C VAL A 191 -13.94 -9.71 2.34
N TYR A 192 -13.57 -10.00 1.10
CA TYR A 192 -14.06 -11.12 0.32
C TYR A 192 -13.04 -12.26 0.29
N VAL A 193 -13.54 -13.50 0.37
CA VAL A 193 -12.77 -14.74 0.31
C VAL A 193 -13.24 -15.59 -0.88
N ALA A 194 -12.30 -16.18 -1.62
CA ALA A 194 -12.64 -17.04 -2.74
C ALA A 194 -13.37 -18.30 -2.25
N GLN A 195 -14.45 -18.69 -2.93
CA GLN A 195 -15.25 -19.86 -2.54
C GLN A 195 -14.50 -21.18 -2.71
N ASN A 196 -13.74 -21.29 -3.81
CA ASN A 196 -13.21 -22.57 -4.30
C ASN A 196 -11.68 -22.65 -4.31
N ASP A 197 -10.99 -21.58 -3.92
CA ASP A 197 -9.53 -21.57 -3.82
C ASP A 197 -9.11 -21.19 -2.40
N PRO A 198 -8.72 -22.17 -1.57
CA PRO A 198 -8.31 -21.88 -0.20
C PRO A 198 -7.03 -21.06 -0.16
N ASN A 199 -6.21 -21.01 -1.22
CA ASN A 199 -4.94 -20.30 -1.30
C ASN A 199 -5.03 -18.87 -1.84
N ALA A 200 -6.16 -18.50 -2.45
CA ALA A 200 -6.40 -17.16 -2.96
C ALA A 200 -6.34 -16.12 -1.84
N GLY A 201 -5.64 -15.02 -2.12
CA GLY A 201 -5.57 -13.85 -1.25
C GLY A 201 -6.95 -13.21 -1.10
N LEU A 202 -7.26 -12.79 0.13
CA LEU A 202 -8.49 -12.04 0.40
C LEU A 202 -8.42 -10.67 -0.28
N GLN A 203 -9.58 -10.10 -0.61
CA GLN A 203 -9.68 -8.79 -1.26
C GLN A 203 -10.63 -7.87 -0.53
N PHE A 204 -10.35 -6.58 -0.55
CA PHE A 204 -11.27 -5.58 -0.04
C PHE A 204 -12.13 -5.03 -1.17
N GLY A 205 -13.45 -5.05 -0.99
CA GLY A 205 -14.42 -4.51 -1.92
C GLY A 205 -15.38 -3.55 -1.22
N TRP A 206 -15.92 -2.58 -1.96
CA TRP A 206 -16.89 -1.62 -1.43
C TRP A 206 -17.99 -1.27 -2.44
N THR A 207 -19.15 -0.88 -1.92
CA THR A 207 -20.35 -0.60 -2.72
C THR A 207 -20.40 0.83 -3.25
N GLY A 208 -19.78 1.77 -2.52
CA GLY A 208 -19.84 3.19 -2.81
C GLY A 208 -19.16 3.54 -4.13
N SER A 209 -19.80 4.42 -4.90
CA SER A 209 -19.20 5.04 -6.10
C SER A 209 -18.85 6.49 -5.84
N TYR A 210 -17.81 6.97 -6.51
CA TYR A 210 -17.53 8.40 -6.60
C TYR A 210 -17.73 8.84 -8.05
N GLN A 211 -18.60 9.85 -8.27
CA GLN A 211 -18.92 10.35 -9.60
C GLN A 211 -19.44 9.28 -10.58
N GLY A 212 -20.10 8.24 -10.06
CA GLY A 212 -20.63 7.13 -10.87
C GLY A 212 -19.59 6.09 -11.29
N TYR A 213 -18.34 6.22 -10.86
CA TYR A 213 -17.32 5.19 -11.06
C TYR A 213 -17.42 4.16 -9.94
N TYR A 214 -17.79 2.94 -10.33
CA TYR A 214 -17.78 1.78 -9.46
C TYR A 214 -16.49 0.99 -9.65
N ASP A 215 -16.13 0.26 -8.61
CA ASP A 215 -14.87 -0.44 -8.51
C ASP A 215 -15.14 -1.94 -8.33
N PRO A 216 -15.19 -2.73 -9.41
CA PRO A 216 -15.47 -4.16 -9.32
C PRO A 216 -14.40 -4.93 -8.56
N LEU A 217 -14.77 -6.05 -7.93
CA LEU A 217 -13.80 -6.97 -7.35
C LEU A 217 -12.91 -7.54 -8.46
N PRO A 218 -11.57 -7.47 -8.36
CA PRO A 218 -10.72 -8.03 -9.38
C PRO A 218 -10.70 -9.57 -9.34
N ASP A 219 -9.97 -10.16 -10.27
CA ASP A 219 -9.62 -11.58 -10.21
C ASP A 219 -8.84 -11.88 -8.93
N SER A 220 -9.06 -13.04 -8.36
CA SER A 220 -8.31 -13.52 -7.20
C SER A 220 -6.83 -13.65 -7.54
N GLN A 221 -5.97 -13.28 -6.60
CA GLN A 221 -4.53 -13.55 -6.70
C GLN A 221 -4.23 -14.80 -5.88
N THR A 222 -3.73 -15.84 -6.53
CA THR A 222 -3.47 -17.15 -5.94
C THR A 222 -2.15 -17.70 -6.46
N PHE A 223 -1.80 -18.92 -6.10
CA PHE A 223 -0.56 -19.57 -6.51
C PHE A 223 -0.72 -20.40 -7.78
N ASN A 224 0.30 -20.32 -8.65
CA ASN A 224 0.52 -21.31 -9.69
C ASN A 224 1.23 -22.55 -9.11
N GLU A 225 1.62 -23.49 -9.97
CA GLU A 225 2.29 -24.73 -9.56
C GLU A 225 3.58 -24.48 -8.75
N LEU A 226 4.38 -23.46 -9.11
CA LEU A 226 5.58 -23.08 -8.37
C LEU A 226 5.22 -22.59 -6.96
N GLY A 227 4.22 -21.73 -6.84
CA GLY A 227 3.78 -21.20 -5.54
C GLY A 227 3.17 -22.26 -4.63
N LEU A 228 2.36 -23.17 -5.19
CA LEU A 228 1.78 -24.29 -4.44
C LEU A 228 2.88 -25.24 -3.93
N HIS A 229 3.85 -25.58 -4.79
CA HIS A 229 4.98 -26.40 -4.36
C HIS A 229 5.88 -25.68 -3.34
N ALA A 230 6.04 -24.36 -3.46
CA ALA A 230 6.75 -23.56 -2.45
C ALA A 230 6.04 -23.61 -1.09
N ILE A 231 4.70 -23.51 -1.05
CA ILE A 231 3.93 -23.68 0.19
C ILE A 231 4.16 -25.06 0.80
N GLU A 232 4.08 -26.12 -0.02
CA GLU A 232 4.23 -27.50 0.44
C GLU A 232 5.64 -27.76 1.00
N TYR A 233 6.68 -27.27 0.34
CA TYR A 233 8.07 -27.50 0.72
C TYR A 233 8.51 -26.63 1.92
N ILE A 234 8.21 -25.34 1.88
CA ILE A 234 8.75 -24.34 2.84
C ILE A 234 7.82 -24.19 4.05
N GLY A 235 6.52 -24.34 3.81
CA GLY A 235 5.45 -24.01 4.75
C GLY A 235 5.05 -22.54 4.67
N ARG A 236 3.75 -22.30 4.72
CA ARG A 236 3.14 -20.98 4.52
C ARG A 236 3.64 -19.87 5.47
N ASP A 237 4.03 -20.21 6.70
CA ASP A 237 4.57 -19.26 7.69
C ASP A 237 6.06 -18.91 7.46
N ASN A 238 6.81 -19.80 6.81
CA ASN A 238 8.24 -19.58 6.50
C ASN A 238 8.44 -18.99 5.11
N MET A 239 7.40 -19.04 4.28
CA MET A 239 7.47 -18.64 2.89
C MET A 239 7.89 -17.18 2.77
N TRP A 240 8.73 -16.92 1.76
CA TRP A 240 9.34 -15.65 1.36
C TRP A 240 10.48 -15.12 2.21
N PHE A 241 10.41 -15.26 3.53
CA PHE A 241 11.38 -14.60 4.42
C PHE A 241 12.35 -15.56 5.11
N ASN A 242 12.13 -16.88 5.03
CA ASN A 242 13.13 -17.86 5.46
C ASN A 242 14.16 -18.08 4.35
N GLU A 243 15.18 -17.22 4.28
CA GLU A 243 16.19 -17.21 3.21
C GLU A 243 16.85 -18.58 3.00
N ALA A 244 17.14 -19.32 4.07
CA ALA A 244 17.75 -20.65 3.98
C ALA A 244 16.83 -21.66 3.28
N LYS A 245 15.57 -21.76 3.70
CA LYS A 245 14.59 -22.66 3.04
C LYS A 245 14.26 -22.22 1.61
N MET A 246 14.20 -20.90 1.36
CA MET A 246 14.02 -20.37 0.00
C MET A 246 15.21 -20.76 -0.90
N ALA A 247 16.44 -20.67 -0.38
CA ALA A 247 17.64 -21.08 -1.12
C ALA A 247 17.64 -22.59 -1.41
N GLU A 248 17.29 -23.43 -0.44
CA GLU A 248 17.14 -24.87 -0.64
C GLU A 248 16.10 -25.20 -1.71
N PHE A 249 14.95 -24.52 -1.68
CA PHE A 249 13.89 -24.70 -2.68
C PHE A 249 14.33 -24.32 -4.10
N CYS A 250 15.08 -23.21 -4.26
CA CYS A 250 15.66 -22.82 -5.55
C CYS A 250 16.62 -23.87 -6.13
N MET A 251 17.29 -24.64 -5.27
CA MET A 251 18.29 -25.64 -5.66
C MET A 251 17.69 -26.99 -6.04
N LEU A 252 16.36 -27.15 -5.93
CA LEU A 252 15.68 -28.38 -6.33
C LEU A 252 15.91 -28.68 -7.83
N PRO A 253 16.13 -29.95 -8.22
CA PRO A 253 16.47 -30.31 -9.60
C PRO A 253 15.53 -29.77 -10.66
N GLN A 254 14.22 -29.73 -10.37
CA GLN A 254 13.18 -29.26 -11.28
C GLN A 254 13.16 -27.74 -11.50
N TYR A 255 13.82 -26.95 -10.65
CA TYR A 255 13.89 -25.47 -10.79
C TYR A 255 15.29 -24.98 -11.14
N ARG A 256 16.26 -25.88 -11.15
CA ARG A 256 17.63 -25.61 -11.55
C ARG A 256 17.67 -25.14 -13.00
N GLY A 257 18.01 -23.87 -13.22
CA GLY A 257 18.08 -23.27 -14.56
C GLY A 257 16.79 -22.57 -15.03
N ILE A 258 15.64 -22.82 -14.41
CA ILE A 258 14.36 -22.18 -14.77
C ILE A 258 14.25 -20.78 -14.14
N LEU A 259 14.76 -20.65 -12.92
CA LEU A 259 14.90 -19.36 -12.23
C LEU A 259 16.22 -18.68 -12.59
N THR A 260 16.61 -18.71 -13.87
CA THR A 260 17.80 -18.00 -14.40
C THR A 260 17.39 -16.59 -14.83
N TYR A 261 18.16 -15.59 -14.41
CA TYR A 261 17.85 -14.15 -14.59
C TYR A 261 18.98 -13.42 -15.30
N ASP A 262 18.62 -12.31 -15.97
CA ASP A 262 19.50 -11.32 -16.61
C ASP A 262 20.33 -10.47 -15.62
N ASP A 263 20.15 -10.67 -14.31
CA ASP A 263 20.96 -10.10 -13.24
C ASP A 263 21.02 -11.16 -12.12
N PRO A 264 22.20 -11.64 -11.68
CA PRO A 264 22.29 -12.82 -10.83
C PRO A 264 21.53 -12.60 -9.51
N PRO A 265 20.43 -13.33 -9.25
CA PRO A 265 19.77 -13.29 -7.95
C PRO A 265 20.76 -13.89 -6.96
N LYS A 266 21.01 -13.20 -5.85
CA LYS A 266 21.66 -13.86 -4.71
C LYS A 266 20.82 -15.11 -4.37
N PRO A 267 21.41 -16.32 -4.29
CA PRO A 267 20.69 -17.50 -3.86
C PRO A 267 19.96 -17.20 -2.54
N GLY A 268 18.64 -17.45 -2.50
CA GLY A 268 17.79 -17.15 -1.33
C GLY A 268 16.88 -15.91 -1.43
N ASN A 269 16.86 -15.17 -2.54
CA ASN A 269 15.97 -14.01 -2.66
C ASN A 269 14.49 -14.43 -2.83
N GLY A 270 13.76 -14.55 -1.72
CA GLY A 270 12.36 -14.94 -1.73
C GLY A 270 11.43 -14.01 -2.52
N ALA A 271 11.84 -12.76 -2.78
CA ALA A 271 11.07 -11.82 -3.59
C ALA A 271 10.98 -12.25 -5.06
N THR A 272 12.01 -12.92 -5.55
CA THR A 272 12.08 -13.42 -6.93
C THR A 272 11.08 -14.55 -7.15
N ILE A 273 11.06 -15.53 -6.25
CA ILE A 273 10.08 -16.62 -6.30
C ILE A 273 8.67 -16.07 -6.12
N ALA A 274 8.46 -15.12 -5.18
CA ALA A 274 7.15 -14.53 -4.97
C ALA A 274 6.56 -13.92 -6.26
N ARG A 275 7.37 -13.18 -7.04
CA ARG A 275 6.92 -12.60 -8.32
C ARG A 275 6.54 -13.65 -9.37
N ALA A 276 7.19 -14.82 -9.34
CA ALA A 276 6.95 -15.90 -10.30
C ALA A 276 5.91 -16.93 -9.81
N ALA A 277 5.55 -16.91 -8.52
CA ALA A 277 4.69 -17.90 -7.88
C ALA A 277 3.21 -17.57 -7.99
N ASP A 278 2.86 -16.31 -8.28
CA ASP A 278 1.49 -15.86 -8.30
C ASP A 278 0.84 -15.99 -9.69
N ILE A 279 -0.46 -16.20 -9.69
CA ILE A 279 -1.33 -16.16 -10.86
C ILE A 279 -2.63 -15.47 -10.49
N SER A 280 -3.21 -14.76 -11.46
CA SER A 280 -4.53 -14.16 -11.32
C SER A 280 -5.59 -15.06 -11.96
N ARG A 281 -6.70 -15.30 -11.28
CA ARG A 281 -7.82 -16.11 -11.79
C ARG A 281 -9.16 -15.53 -11.35
N PRO A 282 -10.16 -15.44 -12.25
CA PRO A 282 -11.51 -15.07 -11.86
C PRO A 282 -12.06 -16.11 -10.89
N CYS A 283 -12.82 -15.66 -9.90
CA CYS A 283 -13.48 -16.58 -8.97
C CYS A 283 -14.83 -16.06 -8.50
N GLN A 284 -15.54 -16.95 -7.81
CA GLN A 284 -16.68 -16.61 -6.97
C GLN A 284 -16.16 -16.20 -5.59
N TRP A 285 -16.82 -15.22 -4.99
CA TRP A 285 -16.48 -14.65 -3.69
C TRP A 285 -17.60 -14.88 -2.67
N TYR A 286 -17.22 -15.00 -1.39
CA TYR A 286 -18.05 -14.79 -0.21
C TYR A 286 -17.58 -13.56 0.56
#